data_AF-A0A8X7BU12-F1
#
_entry.id   AF-A0A8X7BU12-F1
#
_cell.length_a   1.000
_cell.length_b   1.000
_cell.length_c   1.000
_cell.angle_alpha   90.00
_cell.angle_beta   90.00
_cell.angle_gamma   90.00
#
_symmetry.space_group_name_H-M   'P 1'
#
loop_
_entity.id
_entity.type
_entity.pdbx_description
1 polymer ?
#
loop_
_entity_poly.entity_id
_entity_poly.type
_entity_poly.pdbx_seq_one_letter_code
_entity_poly.pdbx_strand_id
1 'polypeptide(L)'
;MPRNYIEKTSGPRYTKDDPKKAVLEVKNESTIYAASKKFSVPEETVRRWVAKGPSHQGPGRSSYLINEEMCIVVALQFLGQCGFPFDRRDVVYI
;
A
#
# COMPACT_ATOMS: atom_id res chain seq x y z
N MET A 1 -7.53 33.81 -23.34
CA MET A 1 -8.22 32.51 -23.36
C MET A 1 -8.50 32.09 -21.92
N PRO A 2 -9.73 31.69 -21.55
CA PRO A 2 -10.03 31.21 -20.21
C PRO A 2 -9.30 29.88 -19.94
N ARG A 3 -8.72 29.74 -18.74
CA ARG A 3 -8.07 28.49 -18.31
C ARG A 3 -9.15 27.51 -17.86
N ASN A 4 -9.34 26.41 -18.59
CA ASN A 4 -10.14 25.28 -18.13
C ASN A 4 -9.28 24.44 -17.16
N TYR A 5 -9.63 24.47 -15.88
CA TYR A 5 -9.05 23.57 -14.89
C TYR A 5 -9.80 22.23 -14.97
N ILE A 6 -9.06 21.13 -15.18
CA ILE A 6 -9.61 19.78 -15.10
C ILE A 6 -9.72 19.43 -13.63
N GLU A 7 -10.94 19.15 -13.16
CA GLU A 7 -11.14 18.67 -11.79
C GLU A 7 -10.43 17.34 -11.58
N LYS A 8 -9.77 17.19 -10.42
CA LYS A 8 -9.09 15.94 -10.08
C LYS A 8 -10.13 14.87 -9.85
N THR A 9 -10.02 13.76 -10.58
CA THR A 9 -10.86 12.58 -10.39
C THR A 9 -10.74 12.05 -8.96
N SER A 10 -11.87 11.60 -8.40
CA SER A 10 -11.92 10.94 -7.11
C SER A 10 -10.93 9.76 -7.07
N GLY A 11 -10.28 9.56 -5.94
CA GLY A 11 -9.32 8.47 -5.76
C GLY A 11 -9.89 7.08 -6.07
N PRO A 12 -9.02 6.08 -6.26
CA PRO A 12 -9.44 4.72 -6.56
C PRO A 12 -10.34 4.14 -5.46
N ARG A 13 -11.38 3.39 -5.87
CA ARG A 13 -12.32 2.73 -4.95
C ARG A 13 -11.78 1.43 -4.33
N TYR A 14 -10.63 0.95 -4.78
CA TYR A 14 -10.03 -0.32 -4.35
C TYR A 14 -8.92 -0.09 -3.32
N THR A 15 -8.74 -1.07 -2.44
CA THR A 15 -7.70 -1.05 -1.39
C THR A 15 -6.32 -1.41 -1.96
N LYS A 16 -5.25 -1.23 -1.17
CA LYS A 16 -3.88 -1.55 -1.58
C LYS A 16 -3.65 -3.04 -1.85
N ASP A 17 -4.47 -3.91 -1.28
CA ASP A 17 -4.31 -5.37 -1.40
C ASP A 17 -5.13 -5.98 -2.53
N ASP A 18 -6.15 -5.29 -3.03
CA ASP A 18 -6.99 -5.77 -4.13
C ASP A 18 -6.22 -6.00 -5.44
N PRO A 19 -5.28 -5.13 -5.86
CA PRO A 19 -4.45 -5.38 -7.04
C PRO A 19 -3.56 -6.63 -6.89
N LYS A 20 -3.08 -6.93 -5.66
CA LYS A 20 -2.27 -8.14 -5.41
C LYS A 20 -3.12 -9.40 -5.59
N LYS A 21 -4.34 -9.39 -5.06
CA LYS A 21 -5.29 -10.51 -5.18
C LYS A 21 -5.72 -10.72 -6.63
N ALA A 22 -5.98 -9.64 -7.37
CA ALA A 22 -6.31 -9.69 -8.79
C ALA A 22 -5.18 -10.33 -9.62
N VAL A 23 -3.92 -9.96 -9.37
CA VAL A 23 -2.76 -10.54 -10.06
C VAL A 23 -2.59 -12.02 -9.72
N LEU A 24 -2.82 -12.41 -8.47
CA LEU A 24 -2.76 -13.82 -8.06
C LEU A 24 -3.82 -14.66 -8.78
N GLU A 25 -5.04 -14.13 -8.93
CA GLU A 25 -6.12 -14.81 -9.66
C GLU A 25 -5.81 -14.96 -11.16
N VAL A 26 -5.22 -13.93 -11.79
CA VAL A 26 -4.76 -14.04 -13.19
C VAL A 26 -3.64 -15.07 -13.35
N LYS A 27 -2.76 -15.21 -12.37
CA LYS A 27 -1.73 -16.28 -12.36
C LYS A 27 -2.33 -17.67 -12.20
N ASN A 28 -3.46 -17.79 -11.52
CA ASN A 28 -4.24 -19.03 -11.36
C ASN A 28 -5.19 -19.26 -12.56
N GLU A 29 -4.76 -18.89 -13.78
CA GLU A 29 -5.45 -19.12 -15.06
C GLU A 29 -6.76 -18.32 -15.31
N SER A 30 -7.09 -17.32 -14.48
CA SER A 30 -8.21 -16.43 -14.80
C SER A 30 -7.85 -15.34 -15.81
N THR A 31 -8.85 -14.85 -16.54
CA THR A 31 -8.66 -13.72 -17.44
C THR A 31 -8.50 -12.40 -16.67
N ILE A 32 -7.74 -11.46 -17.25
CA ILE A 32 -7.55 -10.11 -16.69
C ILE A 32 -8.91 -9.41 -16.48
N TYR A 33 -9.83 -9.61 -17.42
CA TYR A 33 -11.20 -9.06 -17.34
C TYR A 33 -11.96 -9.59 -16.12
N ALA A 34 -11.92 -10.90 -15.88
CA ALA A 34 -12.61 -11.51 -14.74
C ALA A 34 -12.06 -11.00 -13.40
N ALA A 35 -10.73 -10.96 -13.27
CA ALA A 35 -10.07 -10.46 -12.06
C ALA A 35 -10.34 -8.96 -11.81
N SER A 36 -10.30 -8.14 -12.86
CA SER A 36 -10.65 -6.71 -12.82
C SER A 36 -12.06 -6.50 -12.23
N LYS A 37 -13.06 -7.22 -12.78
CA LYS A 37 -14.45 -7.09 -12.37
C LYS A 37 -14.68 -7.59 -10.93
N LYS A 38 -14.01 -8.68 -10.54
CA LYS A 38 -14.15 -9.27 -9.21
C LYS A 38 -13.59 -8.37 -8.11
N PHE A 39 -12.45 -7.73 -8.36
CA PHE A 39 -11.78 -6.87 -7.38
C PHE A 39 -12.06 -5.37 -7.57
N SER A 40 -12.89 -4.99 -8.54
CA SER A 40 -13.15 -3.58 -8.90
C SER A 40 -11.87 -2.77 -9.16
N VAL A 41 -10.85 -3.43 -9.69
CA VAL A 41 -9.56 -2.82 -10.05
C VAL A 41 -9.56 -2.59 -11.56
N PRO A 42 -9.17 -1.41 -12.06
CA PRO A 42 -9.10 -1.15 -13.49
C PRO A 42 -8.24 -2.19 -14.22
N GLU A 43 -8.70 -2.66 -15.37
CA GLU A 43 -8.01 -3.67 -16.20
C GLU A 43 -6.57 -3.29 -16.49
N GLU A 44 -6.33 -2.02 -16.81
CA GLU A 44 -4.99 -1.48 -17.08
C GLU A 44 -4.05 -1.62 -15.88
N THR A 45 -4.58 -1.46 -14.66
CA THR A 45 -3.80 -1.66 -13.42
C THR A 45 -3.42 -3.11 -13.25
N VAL A 46 -4.37 -4.04 -13.45
CA VAL A 46 -4.11 -5.49 -13.38
C VAL A 46 -3.09 -5.90 -14.44
N ARG A 47 -3.27 -5.47 -15.69
CA ARG A 47 -2.36 -5.76 -16.81
C ARG A 47 -0.94 -5.28 -16.52
N ARG A 48 -0.80 -4.03 -16.05
CA ARG A 48 0.50 -3.45 -15.70
C ARG A 48 1.19 -4.26 -14.59
N TRP A 49 0.45 -4.66 -13.57
CA TRP A 49 1.00 -5.42 -12.44
C TRP A 49 1.35 -6.87 -12.79
N VAL A 50 0.63 -7.49 -13.72
CA VAL A 50 0.98 -8.80 -14.27
C VAL A 50 2.29 -8.72 -15.06
N ALA A 51 2.45 -7.69 -15.90
CA ALA A 51 3.66 -7.50 -16.71
C ALA A 51 4.87 -7.08 -15.87
N LYS A 52 4.68 -6.17 -14.93
CA LYS A 52 5.71 -5.70 -14.01
C LYS A 52 5.08 -5.56 -12.62
N GLY A 53 5.40 -6.52 -11.75
CA GLY A 53 4.97 -6.50 -10.36
C GLY A 53 5.35 -5.18 -9.67
N PRO A 54 4.70 -4.86 -8.54
CA PRO A 54 4.98 -3.61 -7.83
C PRO A 54 6.47 -3.49 -7.55
N SER A 55 7.11 -2.47 -8.15
CA SER A 55 8.56 -2.25 -8.09
C SER A 55 9.05 -1.90 -6.68
N HIS A 56 8.14 -1.53 -5.78
CA HIS A 56 8.43 -1.21 -4.38
C HIS A 56 7.68 -2.23 -3.51
N GLN A 57 8.25 -3.42 -3.34
CA GLN A 57 7.91 -4.29 -2.22
C GLN A 57 8.89 -3.95 -1.09
N GLY A 58 8.50 -3.04 -0.21
CA GLY A 58 9.34 -2.60 0.90
C GLY A 58 8.81 -1.32 1.57
N PRO A 59 9.36 -0.96 2.73
CA PRO A 59 9.03 0.27 3.43
C PRO A 59 9.53 1.48 2.65
N GLY A 60 8.81 1.89 1.60
CA GLY A 60 9.00 3.16 0.89
C GLY A 60 10.46 3.52 0.59
N ARG A 61 10.80 4.81 0.74
CA ARG A 61 12.18 5.27 0.76
C ARG A 61 12.82 4.79 2.07
N SER A 62 14.01 4.20 2.01
CA SER A 62 14.82 3.96 3.20
C SER A 62 15.06 5.28 3.93
N SER A 63 14.75 5.33 5.22
CA SER A 63 15.23 6.40 6.08
C SER A 63 16.76 6.29 6.21
N TYR A 64 17.44 7.40 6.46
CA TYR A 64 18.87 7.37 6.77
C TYR A 64 19.15 6.74 8.15
N LEU A 65 18.11 6.53 8.96
CA LEU A 65 18.17 6.18 10.37
C LEU A 65 17.54 4.80 10.66
N ILE A 66 17.54 3.88 9.69
CA ILE A 66 16.90 2.55 9.80
C ILE A 66 17.30 1.82 11.10
N ASN A 67 18.57 1.88 11.48
CA ASN A 67 19.07 1.20 12.67
C ASN A 67 18.44 1.76 13.96
N GLU A 68 18.30 3.08 14.04
CA GLU A 68 17.74 3.78 15.19
C GLU A 68 16.22 3.59 15.24
N GLU A 69 15.55 3.69 14.08
CA GLU A 69 14.12 3.40 13.94
C GLU A 69 13.79 1.97 14.39
N MET A 70 14.63 0.98 14.04
CA MET A 70 14.45 -0.41 14.49
C MET A 70 14.55 -0.54 16.02
N CYS A 71 15.54 0.11 16.66
CA CYS A 71 15.67 0.09 18.12
C CYS A 71 14.43 0.67 18.80
N ILE A 72 13.90 1.78 18.28
CA ILE A 72 12.68 2.42 18.81
C ILE A 72 11.48 1.49 18.65
N VAL A 73 11.31 0.86 17.48
CA VAL A 73 10.20 -0.09 17.24
C VAL A 73 10.26 -1.29 18.18
N VAL A 74 11.44 -1.87 18.41
CA VAL A 74 11.61 -3.00 19.33
C VAL A 74 11.28 -2.59 20.76
N ALA A 75 11.74 -1.41 21.21
CA ALA A 75 11.44 -0.89 22.54
C ALA A 75 9.93 -0.67 22.74
N LEU A 76 9.26 -0.06 21.76
CA LEU A 76 7.80 0.16 21.82
C LEU A 76 7.01 -1.14 21.83
N GLN A 77 7.43 -2.15 21.06
CA GLN A 77 6.80 -3.47 21.07
C GLN A 77 6.94 -4.16 22.44
N PHE A 78 8.12 -4.09 23.04
CA PHE A 78 8.37 -4.63 24.37
C PHE A 78 7.49 -3.95 25.43
N LEU A 79 7.43 -2.61 25.43
CA LEU A 79 6.56 -1.86 26.35
C LEU A 79 5.08 -2.21 26.17
N GLY A 80 4.64 -2.41 24.93
CA GLY A 80 3.29 -2.89 24.64
C GLY A 80 2.99 -4.27 25.24
N GLN A 81 3.96 -5.21 25.18
CA GLN A 81 3.84 -6.52 25.85
C GLN A 81 3.79 -6.39 27.38
N CYS A 82 4.47 -5.40 27.95
CA CYS A 82 4.42 -5.10 29.38
C CYS A 82 3.13 -4.38 29.83
N GLY A 83 2.16 -4.18 28.92
CA GLY A 83 0.87 -3.56 29.24
C GLY A 83 0.83 -2.04 29.11
N PHE A 84 1.83 -1.44 28.47
CA PHE A 84 1.86 0.00 28.15
C PHE A 84 1.65 0.23 26.65
N PRO A 85 0.40 0.23 26.16
CA PRO A 85 0.12 0.54 24.77
C PRO A 85 0.37 2.03 24.50
N PHE A 86 1.11 2.33 23.44
CA PHE A 86 1.36 3.70 22.96
C PHE A 86 0.50 3.98 21.73
N ASP A 87 -0.16 5.15 21.69
CA ASP A 87 -0.79 5.65 20.47
C ASP A 87 0.22 6.51 19.68
N ARG A 88 -0.06 6.73 18.39
CA ARG A 88 0.82 7.51 17.51
C ARG A 88 1.12 8.91 18.03
N ARG A 89 0.22 9.48 18.83
CA ARG A 89 0.38 10.82 19.41
C ARG A 89 1.47 10.87 20.47
N ASP A 90 1.64 9.77 21.20
CA ASP A 90 2.59 9.69 22.31
C ASP A 90 4.04 9.62 21.78
N VAL A 91 4.21 9.04 20.59
CA VAL A 91 5.52 8.91 19.92
C VAL A 91 6.03 10.24 19.34
N VAL A 92 5.14 11.21 19.08
CA VAL A 92 5.52 12.51 18.50
C VAL A 92 6.24 13.42 19.50
N TYR A 93 6.06 13.16 20.80
CA TYR A 93 6.60 13.98 21.90
C TYR A 93 7.70 13.26 22.71
N ILE A 94 8.29 12.20 22.15
CA ILE A 94 9.51 11.55 22.66
C ILE A 94 10.71 12.26 22.06
#